data_AF-A0A1N7PGS0-F1
#
_entry.id   AF-A0A1N7PGS0-F1
#
_cell.length_a   1.000
_cell.length_b   1.000
_cell.length_c   1.000
_cell.angle_alpha   90.00
_cell.angle_beta   90.00
_cell.angle_gamma   90.00
#
_symmetry.space_group_name_H-M   'P 1'
#
loop_
_entity.id
_entity.type
_entity.pdbx_description
1 polymer ?
#
loop_
_entity_poly.entity_id
_entity_poly.type
_entity_poly.pdbx_seq_one_letter_code
_entity_poly.pdbx_strand_id
1 'polypeptide(L)'
;MIKIFTVVIILSTLLSCLKKDEKQGIKKEVTDTVLSTAIKTKNDSKDIKASVSLPFDFENYQKTCFTGNPSECQQKYPTLAISEYDKIMKIIGTKDGQPESIFSIQSTIETSFDIYVLYYEGDSSLQDIITVHNDKIISHQSIGYAMPENETYDTFIINPDMTIDIYEVSYADNSRKKKEKYRISAEGNISKI
;
A
#
# COMPACT_ATOMS: atom_id res chain seq x y z
N MET A 1 19.92 -32.22 44.24
CA MET A 1 18.58 -32.66 44.70
C MET A 1 17.61 -32.36 43.57
N ILE A 2 16.86 -33.34 43.06
CA ILE A 2 16.07 -33.21 41.83
C ILE A 2 14.58 -33.07 42.18
N LYS A 3 13.85 -32.19 41.50
CA LYS A 3 12.39 -32.27 41.34
C LYS A 3 12.04 -32.16 39.86
N ILE A 4 11.03 -32.92 39.45
CA ILE A 4 10.69 -33.21 38.06
C ILE A 4 9.46 -32.40 37.63
N PHE A 5 9.32 -32.17 36.33
CA PHE A 5 8.16 -31.57 35.69
C PHE A 5 6.84 -32.25 36.06
N THR A 6 5.77 -31.45 36.14
CA THR A 6 4.41 -31.90 35.80
C THR A 6 3.79 -30.90 34.84
N VAL A 7 3.76 -31.22 33.55
CA VAL A 7 2.93 -30.51 32.56
C VAL A 7 1.53 -31.12 32.61
N VAL A 8 0.48 -30.29 32.70
CA VAL A 8 -0.91 -30.74 32.63
C VAL A 8 -1.54 -30.15 31.37
N ILE A 9 -1.72 -31.00 30.36
CA ILE A 9 -2.47 -30.66 29.15
C ILE A 9 -3.95 -30.93 29.45
N ILE A 10 -4.81 -29.91 29.35
CA ILE A 10 -6.27 -30.09 29.36
C ILE A 10 -6.78 -29.92 27.93
N LEU A 11 -6.98 -31.06 27.27
CA LEU A 11 -7.68 -31.17 26.01
C LEU A 11 -9.19 -31.25 26.30
N SER A 12 -9.98 -30.32 25.77
CA SER A 12 -11.45 -30.38 25.80
C SER A 12 -12.03 -30.31 24.39
N THR A 13 -13.19 -30.94 24.19
CA THR A 13 -13.57 -31.50 22.88
C THR A 13 -14.73 -30.79 22.20
N LEU A 14 -14.68 -30.81 20.86
CA LEU A 14 -15.79 -30.82 19.91
C LEU A 14 -17.21 -30.90 20.51
N LEU A 15 -18.05 -29.90 20.22
CA LEU A 15 -19.51 -30.07 20.20
C LEU A 15 -20.04 -29.60 18.84
N SER A 16 -20.49 -30.55 18.01
CA SER A 16 -21.09 -30.27 16.71
C SER A 16 -22.59 -29.99 16.86
N CYS A 17 -23.10 -28.94 16.22
CA CYS A 17 -24.54 -28.73 16.03
C CYS A 17 -24.87 -28.60 14.53
N LEU A 18 -25.65 -29.56 14.01
CA LEU A 18 -26.00 -29.66 12.57
C LEU A 18 -27.39 -30.31 12.42
N LYS A 19 -28.39 -29.55 11.96
CA LYS A 19 -29.82 -29.86 11.61
C LYS A 19 -30.60 -28.52 11.53
N LYS A 20 -31.79 -28.31 10.95
CA LYS A 20 -32.68 -28.80 9.83
C LYS A 20 -33.88 -27.77 9.84
N ASP A 21 -34.72 -27.48 8.84
CA ASP A 21 -35.07 -28.08 7.54
C ASP A 21 -35.59 -27.00 6.54
N GLU A 22 -35.51 -27.12 5.20
CA GLU A 22 -36.16 -28.03 4.19
C GLU A 22 -37.60 -27.65 3.74
N LYS A 23 -37.67 -26.94 2.60
CA LYS A 23 -38.67 -26.99 1.47
C LYS A 23 -40.08 -26.31 1.49
N GLN A 24 -40.29 -25.55 0.40
CA GLN A 24 -41.42 -25.53 -0.58
C GLN A 24 -42.68 -24.62 -0.42
N GLY A 25 -42.94 -23.84 -1.50
CA GLY A 25 -44.08 -22.92 -1.78
C GLY A 25 -43.65 -21.82 -2.79
N ILE A 26 -44.29 -21.44 -3.93
CA ILE A 26 -45.54 -21.80 -4.65
C ILE A 26 -46.81 -21.20 -4.00
N LYS A 27 -47.68 -20.36 -4.61
CA LYS A 27 -47.81 -19.66 -5.94
C LYS A 27 -48.69 -18.37 -5.75
N LYS A 28 -49.05 -17.48 -6.70
CA LYS A 28 -48.94 -17.45 -8.19
C LYS A 28 -47.90 -16.41 -8.69
N GLU A 29 -48.10 -15.29 -9.42
CA GLU A 29 -49.22 -14.60 -10.13
C GLU A 29 -48.62 -13.70 -11.26
N VAL A 30 -49.39 -13.17 -12.25
CA VAL A 30 -48.85 -12.47 -13.46
C VAL A 30 -49.63 -11.21 -13.89
N THR A 31 -48.94 -10.16 -14.38
CA THR A 31 -49.47 -9.19 -15.37
C THR A 31 -48.35 -8.50 -16.17
N ASP A 32 -48.70 -7.86 -17.28
CA ASP A 32 -47.86 -7.72 -18.48
C ASP A 32 -46.79 -6.61 -18.56
N THR A 33 -45.68 -6.99 -19.20
CA THR A 33 -45.04 -6.32 -20.35
C THR A 33 -45.04 -4.79 -20.43
N VAL A 34 -43.87 -4.18 -20.17
CA VAL A 34 -43.42 -3.00 -20.91
C VAL A 34 -41.98 -3.22 -21.41
N LEU A 35 -41.77 -3.01 -22.71
CA LEU A 35 -40.48 -3.04 -23.37
C LEU A 35 -39.62 -1.83 -22.94
N SER A 36 -38.48 -2.06 -22.26
CA SER A 36 -37.44 -1.04 -22.09
C SER A 36 -36.17 -1.42 -22.83
N THR A 37 -35.65 -0.50 -23.63
CA THR A 37 -34.49 -0.72 -24.50
C THR A 37 -33.25 -0.99 -23.68
N ALA A 38 -32.48 -2.01 -24.07
CA ALA A 38 -31.18 -2.29 -23.49
C ALA A 38 -30.16 -1.20 -23.87
N ILE A 39 -30.17 -0.08 -23.13
CA ILE A 39 -29.11 0.91 -23.15
C ILE A 39 -27.87 0.23 -22.57
N LYS A 40 -27.05 -0.37 -23.44
CA LYS A 40 -25.66 -0.72 -23.12
C LYS A 40 -24.89 0.58 -22.94
N THR A 41 -25.05 1.21 -21.79
CA THR A 41 -24.11 2.21 -21.32
C THR A 41 -22.77 1.50 -21.19
N LYS A 42 -21.93 1.65 -22.21
CA LYS A 42 -20.49 1.59 -22.01
C LYS A 42 -20.15 2.76 -21.10
N ASN A 43 -20.31 2.55 -19.80
CA ASN A 43 -19.37 3.13 -18.87
C ASN A 43 -18.03 2.50 -19.25
N ASP A 44 -17.30 3.18 -20.14
CA ASP A 44 -15.85 3.07 -20.15
C ASP A 44 -15.39 3.69 -18.81
N SER A 45 -15.57 2.89 -17.77
CA SER A 45 -15.05 3.08 -16.43
C SER A 45 -13.55 3.00 -16.58
N LYS A 46 -12.95 4.12 -17.00
CA LYS A 46 -11.51 4.35 -17.02
C LYS A 46 -11.07 4.21 -15.58
N ASP A 47 -10.64 3.00 -15.24
CA ASP A 47 -10.51 2.53 -13.87
C ASP A 47 -9.60 3.52 -13.12
N ILE A 48 -10.16 4.23 -12.14
CA ILE A 48 -9.47 5.36 -11.51
C ILE A 48 -8.50 4.77 -10.50
N LYS A 49 -7.35 4.37 -11.03
CA LYS A 49 -6.19 3.84 -10.32
C LYS A 49 -5.89 4.71 -9.10
N ALA A 50 -6.25 4.17 -7.94
CA ALA A 50 -6.18 4.89 -6.67
C ALA A 50 -4.70 5.20 -6.36
N SER A 51 -4.38 6.48 -6.28
CA SER A 51 -3.00 6.95 -6.29
C SER A 51 -2.81 8.17 -5.39
N VAL A 52 -1.64 8.23 -4.77
CA VAL A 52 -1.22 9.33 -3.90
C VAL A 52 -0.87 10.54 -4.76
N SER A 53 -1.51 11.67 -4.49
CA SER A 53 -1.22 12.94 -5.16
C SER A 53 0.06 13.57 -4.61
N LEU A 54 0.81 14.27 -5.47
CA LEU A 54 2.02 14.99 -5.08
C LEU A 54 1.70 16.39 -4.50
N PRO A 55 2.45 16.88 -3.48
CA PRO A 55 3.60 16.23 -2.85
C PRO A 55 3.23 15.08 -1.90
N PHE A 56 4.03 14.01 -1.92
CA PHE A 56 3.95 12.93 -0.93
C PHE A 56 5.07 13.09 0.10
N ASP A 57 4.71 13.57 1.29
CA ASP A 57 5.58 13.65 2.48
C ASP A 57 5.26 12.47 3.41
N PHE A 58 6.28 11.68 3.77
CA PHE A 58 6.10 10.44 4.53
C PHE A 58 5.78 10.68 6.01
N GLU A 59 6.31 11.73 6.63
CA GLU A 59 5.91 12.09 8.00
C GLU A 59 4.44 12.51 8.06
N ASN A 60 3.95 13.22 7.05
CA ASN A 60 2.54 13.62 6.97
C ASN A 60 1.63 12.41 6.76
N TYR A 61 2.07 11.38 6.03
CA TYR A 61 1.41 10.08 6.01
C TYR A 61 1.37 9.44 7.40
N GLN A 62 2.53 9.27 8.06
CA GLN A 62 2.59 8.65 9.39
C GLN A 62 1.69 9.38 10.41
N LYS A 63 1.73 10.72 10.45
CA LYS A 63 0.88 11.54 11.32
C LYS A 63 -0.61 11.36 10.99
N THR A 64 -1.00 11.41 9.72
CA THR A 64 -2.40 11.24 9.30
C THR A 64 -2.93 9.83 9.60
N CYS A 65 -2.12 8.79 9.39
CA CYS A 65 -2.57 7.40 9.42
C CYS A 65 -2.44 6.72 10.78
N PHE A 66 -1.41 7.02 11.57
CA PHE A 66 -1.22 6.43 12.90
C PHE A 66 -1.75 7.30 14.05
N THR A 67 -1.95 8.62 13.85
CA THR A 67 -2.47 9.53 14.89
C THR A 67 -3.72 10.33 14.48
N GLY A 68 -4.10 10.28 13.20
CA GLY A 68 -5.22 11.05 12.64
C GLY A 68 -6.48 10.21 12.38
N ASN A 69 -7.27 10.63 11.39
CA ASN A 69 -8.54 10.00 11.04
C ASN A 69 -8.34 8.91 9.96
N PRO A 70 -8.73 7.64 10.20
CA PRO A 70 -8.60 6.57 9.20
C PRO A 70 -9.26 6.86 7.85
N SER A 71 -10.38 7.60 7.83
CA SER A 71 -11.06 8.00 6.59
C SER A 71 -10.27 9.05 5.81
N GLU A 72 -9.55 9.94 6.50
CA GLU A 72 -8.66 10.92 5.88
C GLU A 72 -7.37 10.26 5.36
N CYS A 73 -6.83 9.31 6.12
CA CYS A 73 -5.72 8.46 5.70
C CYS A 73 -6.05 7.73 4.39
N GLN A 74 -7.18 7.00 4.33
CA GLN A 74 -7.58 6.25 3.12
C GLN A 74 -7.85 7.15 1.91
N GLN A 75 -8.32 8.38 2.11
CA GLN A 75 -8.57 9.33 1.03
C GLN A 75 -7.29 9.99 0.47
N LYS A 76 -6.29 10.27 1.32
CA LYS A 76 -5.02 10.89 0.90
C LYS A 76 -3.98 9.87 0.44
N TYR A 77 -3.96 8.70 1.07
CA TYR A 77 -2.96 7.65 0.90
C TYR A 77 -3.62 6.31 0.56
N PRO A 78 -4.37 6.22 -0.56
CA PRO A 78 -5.01 4.97 -0.95
C PRO A 78 -3.96 3.90 -1.28
N THR A 79 -4.24 2.67 -0.83
CA THR A 79 -3.49 1.48 -1.20
C THR A 79 -3.99 0.89 -2.53
N LEU A 80 -3.16 0.08 -3.18
CA LEU A 80 -3.52 -0.58 -4.44
C LEU A 80 -4.74 -1.51 -4.30
N ALA A 81 -5.55 -1.59 -5.36
CA ALA A 81 -6.55 -2.65 -5.50
C ALA A 81 -5.87 -4.03 -5.56
N ILE A 82 -6.54 -5.08 -5.05
CA ILE A 82 -5.95 -6.43 -4.88
C ILE A 82 -5.31 -6.96 -6.18
N SER A 83 -5.98 -6.80 -7.32
CA SER A 83 -5.47 -7.22 -8.64
C SER A 83 -4.20 -6.50 -9.08
N GLU A 84 -3.99 -5.27 -8.64
CA GLU A 84 -2.78 -4.48 -8.90
C GLU A 84 -1.69 -4.77 -7.86
N TYR A 85 -2.04 -4.91 -6.58
CA TYR A 85 -1.13 -5.38 -5.54
C TYR A 85 -0.51 -6.73 -5.94
N ASP A 86 -1.35 -7.70 -6.33
CA ASP A 86 -0.95 -9.00 -6.88
C ASP A 86 -0.06 -8.89 -8.12
N LYS A 87 -0.17 -7.81 -8.90
CA LYS A 87 0.69 -7.55 -10.06
C LYS A 87 2.05 -7.04 -9.61
N ILE A 88 2.10 -6.03 -8.75
CA ILE A 88 3.36 -5.43 -8.28
C ILE A 88 4.16 -6.41 -7.42
N MET A 89 3.50 -7.21 -6.57
CA MET A 89 4.15 -8.30 -5.83
C MET A 89 4.85 -9.33 -6.74
N LYS A 90 4.34 -9.59 -7.94
CA LYS A 90 5.00 -10.47 -8.92
C LYS A 90 6.19 -9.81 -9.62
N ILE A 91 6.24 -8.48 -9.67
CA ILE A 91 7.30 -7.69 -10.32
C ILE A 91 8.47 -7.45 -9.36
N ILE A 92 8.20 -7.15 -8.08
CA ILE A 92 9.24 -7.01 -7.04
C ILE A 92 9.71 -8.37 -6.50
N GLY A 93 8.82 -9.38 -6.49
CA GLY A 93 9.08 -10.70 -5.92
C GLY A 93 8.97 -10.70 -4.40
N THR A 94 9.73 -11.58 -3.75
CA THR A 94 9.67 -11.81 -2.29
C THR A 94 11.06 -11.88 -1.63
N LYS A 95 12.09 -11.32 -2.27
CA LYS A 95 13.47 -11.37 -1.76
C LYS A 95 13.64 -10.48 -0.54
N ASP A 96 13.07 -9.28 -0.62
CA ASP A 96 13.23 -8.19 0.34
C ASP A 96 12.01 -8.11 1.29
N GLY A 97 11.33 -9.26 1.49
CA GLY A 97 10.08 -9.36 2.23
C GLY A 97 8.84 -9.03 1.39
N GLN A 98 7.76 -8.66 2.08
CA GLN A 98 6.50 -8.19 1.50
C GLN A 98 6.22 -6.78 2.06
N PRO A 99 5.92 -5.77 1.22
CA PRO A 99 5.54 -4.45 1.72
C PRO A 99 4.20 -4.49 2.46
N GLU A 100 4.17 -3.89 3.66
CA GLU A 100 2.97 -3.60 4.44
C GLU A 100 2.06 -2.62 3.69
N SER A 101 2.64 -1.74 2.87
CA SER A 101 1.88 -0.89 1.94
C SER A 101 2.62 -0.66 0.63
N ILE A 102 1.84 -0.57 -0.46
CA ILE A 102 2.30 -0.13 -1.77
C ILE A 102 1.41 1.04 -2.19
N PHE A 103 2.06 2.16 -2.51
CA PHE A 103 1.40 3.41 -2.91
C PHE A 103 1.72 3.70 -4.38
N SER A 104 0.72 3.65 -5.26
CA SER A 104 0.89 4.23 -6.61
C SER A 104 1.00 5.74 -6.49
N ILE A 105 1.99 6.35 -7.14
CA ILE A 105 2.20 7.81 -7.11
C ILE A 105 1.65 8.42 -8.39
N GLN A 106 0.79 9.43 -8.27
CA GLN A 106 0.26 10.18 -9.41
C GLN A 106 1.36 11.10 -9.96
N SER A 107 1.99 10.68 -11.06
CA SER A 107 2.94 11.50 -11.81
C SER A 107 2.29 12.81 -12.28
N THR A 108 3.03 13.92 -12.22
CA THR A 108 2.68 15.21 -12.82
C THR A 108 3.13 15.33 -14.28
N ILE A 109 3.95 14.38 -14.75
CA ILE A 109 4.45 14.26 -16.12
C ILE A 109 3.69 13.11 -16.80
N GLU A 110 3.35 13.25 -18.09
CA GLU A 110 2.82 12.13 -18.88
C GLU A 110 3.94 11.10 -19.12
N THR A 111 3.81 9.93 -18.51
CA THR A 111 4.84 8.88 -18.47
C THR A 111 4.34 7.57 -19.05
N SER A 112 5.23 6.80 -19.68
CA SER A 112 4.95 5.42 -20.11
C SER A 112 5.12 4.39 -18.98
N PHE A 113 5.61 4.82 -17.81
CA PHE A 113 5.89 4.01 -16.64
C PHE A 113 5.02 4.43 -15.44
N ASP A 114 4.72 3.44 -14.60
CA ASP A 114 4.12 3.63 -13.27
C ASP A 114 5.20 3.94 -12.23
N ILE A 115 4.82 4.59 -11.13
CA ILE A 115 5.67 4.89 -9.98
C ILE A 115 5.03 4.32 -8.72
N TYR A 116 5.79 3.57 -7.93
CA TYR A 116 5.33 3.04 -6.64
C TYR A 116 6.31 3.34 -5.52
N VAL A 117 5.79 3.73 -4.35
CA VAL A 117 6.53 3.63 -3.08
C VAL A 117 6.14 2.34 -2.38
N LEU A 118 7.15 1.58 -1.97
CA LEU A 118 7.05 0.36 -1.18
C LEU A 118 7.39 0.73 0.27
N TYR A 119 6.50 0.41 1.21
CA TYR A 119 6.74 0.58 2.65
C TYR A 119 6.78 -0.80 3.31
N TYR A 120 7.93 -1.13 3.89
CA TYR A 120 8.17 -2.31 4.70
C TYR A 120 8.26 -1.90 6.17
N GLU A 121 7.64 -2.68 7.04
CA GLU A 121 7.62 -2.45 8.49
C GLU A 121 8.00 -3.75 9.23
N GLY A 122 8.70 -3.62 10.36
CA GLY A 122 9.24 -4.73 11.13
C GLY A 122 10.12 -4.22 12.26
N ASP A 123 11.21 -4.93 12.57
CA ASP A 123 12.23 -4.46 13.54
C ASP A 123 12.89 -3.14 13.08
N SER A 124 12.83 -2.84 11.77
CA SER A 124 13.21 -1.57 11.15
C SER A 124 12.22 -1.21 10.04
N SER A 125 11.87 0.07 9.91
CA SER A 125 11.07 0.56 8.79
C SER A 125 11.96 0.84 7.58
N LEU A 126 11.54 0.44 6.38
CA LEU A 126 12.23 0.75 5.12
C LEU A 126 11.22 1.31 4.10
N GLN A 127 11.60 2.37 3.39
CA GLN A 127 10.82 2.93 2.29
C GLN A 127 11.66 3.03 1.03
N ASP A 128 11.21 2.33 -0.01
CA ASP A 128 11.83 2.30 -1.33
C ASP A 128 10.89 2.88 -2.37
N ILE A 129 11.43 3.46 -3.43
CA ILE A 129 10.68 3.85 -4.62
C ILE A 129 11.16 3.06 -5.84
N ILE A 130 10.19 2.61 -6.64
CA ILE A 130 10.42 1.93 -7.90
C ILE A 130 9.65 2.59 -9.05
N THR A 131 10.21 2.49 -10.24
CA THR A 131 9.55 2.83 -11.51
C THR A 131 9.35 1.57 -12.34
N VAL A 132 8.18 1.39 -12.95
CA VAL A 132 7.78 0.12 -13.59
C VAL A 132 7.23 0.35 -14.99
N HIS A 133 7.75 -0.38 -15.97
CA HIS A 133 7.29 -0.36 -17.36
C HIS A 133 7.34 -1.75 -17.98
N ASN A 134 6.30 -2.14 -18.73
CA ASN A 134 6.13 -3.46 -19.34
C ASN A 134 6.46 -4.61 -18.36
N ASP A 135 5.89 -4.49 -17.16
CA ASP A 135 5.96 -5.42 -16.03
C ASP A 135 7.39 -5.73 -15.55
N LYS A 136 8.27 -4.73 -15.64
CA LYS A 136 9.66 -4.75 -15.14
C LYS A 136 9.99 -3.46 -14.42
N ILE A 137 10.85 -3.54 -13.41
CA ILE A 137 11.46 -2.38 -12.75
C ILE A 137 12.46 -1.72 -13.71
N ILE A 138 12.35 -0.40 -13.92
CA ILE A 138 13.34 0.43 -14.64
C ILE A 138 14.40 0.94 -13.66
N SER A 139 13.97 1.43 -12.50
CA SER A 139 14.86 1.91 -11.44
C SER A 139 14.24 1.66 -10.06
N HIS A 140 15.12 1.55 -9.07
CA HIS A 140 14.83 1.27 -7.67
C HIS A 140 15.83 2.07 -6.83
N GLN A 141 15.33 2.78 -5.83
CA GLN A 141 16.15 3.59 -4.91
C GLN A 141 15.51 3.54 -3.52
N SER A 142 16.32 3.36 -2.48
CA SER A 142 15.85 3.52 -1.11
C SER A 142 15.79 5.00 -0.73
N ILE A 143 14.72 5.42 -0.08
CA ILE A 143 14.38 6.83 0.17
C ILE A 143 13.98 7.16 1.61
N GLY A 144 13.77 6.16 2.46
CA GLY A 144 13.52 6.33 3.89
C GLY A 144 13.90 5.08 4.68
N TYR A 145 14.34 5.26 5.93
CA TYR A 145 14.81 4.18 6.80
C TYR A 145 14.74 4.60 8.27
N ALA A 146 14.22 3.74 9.13
CA ALA A 146 14.15 3.96 10.57
C ALA A 146 14.52 2.69 11.35
N MET A 147 15.30 2.85 12.42
CA MET A 147 15.68 1.77 13.34
C MET A 147 15.60 2.31 14.78
N PRO A 148 14.88 1.67 15.72
CA PRO A 148 14.64 2.22 17.06
C PRO A 148 15.87 2.49 17.93
N GLU A 149 17.02 1.89 17.61
CA GLU A 149 18.31 2.09 18.31
C GLU A 149 19.22 3.14 17.66
N ASN A 150 18.84 3.72 16.52
CA ASN A 150 19.58 4.83 15.90
C ASN A 150 19.24 6.18 16.58
N GLU A 151 20.17 7.12 16.54
CA GLU A 151 19.92 8.52 16.99
C GLU A 151 19.06 9.31 15.98
N THR A 152 19.01 8.86 14.72
CA THR A 152 18.31 9.50 13.61
C THR A 152 17.56 8.50 12.72
N TYR A 153 16.60 9.01 11.94
CA TYR A 153 15.92 8.29 10.86
C TYR A 153 15.90 9.11 9.57
N ASP A 154 15.72 8.44 8.44
CA ASP A 154 15.55 9.05 7.12
C ASP A 154 14.08 9.10 6.72
N THR A 155 13.62 10.27 6.28
CA THR A 155 12.26 10.52 5.75
C THR A 155 12.33 11.35 4.48
N PHE A 156 11.30 11.27 3.63
CA PHE A 156 11.31 11.88 2.30
C PHE A 156 10.10 12.77 2.00
N ILE A 157 10.28 13.63 1.00
CA ILE A 157 9.21 14.27 0.25
C ILE A 157 9.41 14.00 -1.24
N ILE A 158 8.43 13.38 -1.91
CA ILE A 158 8.33 13.41 -3.36
C ILE A 158 7.60 14.69 -3.75
N ASN A 159 8.27 15.56 -4.48
CA ASN A 159 7.80 16.89 -4.88
C ASN A 159 7.02 16.84 -6.22
N PRO A 160 6.16 17.82 -6.52
CA PRO A 160 5.44 17.90 -7.80
C PRO A 160 6.31 18.09 -9.05
N ASP A 161 7.59 18.43 -8.89
CA ASP A 161 8.59 18.52 -9.97
C ASP A 161 9.32 17.19 -10.24
N MET A 162 8.81 16.08 -9.68
CA MET A 162 9.37 14.74 -9.72
C MET A 162 10.78 14.62 -9.10
N THR A 163 11.13 15.53 -8.19
CA THR A 163 12.28 15.33 -7.28
C THR A 163 11.89 14.65 -5.98
N ILE A 164 12.83 13.93 -5.39
CA ILE A 164 12.70 13.34 -4.06
C ILE A 164 13.74 14.01 -3.17
N ASP A 165 13.30 14.68 -2.12
CA ASP A 165 14.19 15.24 -1.09
C ASP A 165 14.22 14.29 0.11
N ILE A 166 15.38 13.71 0.41
CA ILE A 166 15.61 12.86 1.60
C ILE A 166 16.17 13.73 2.72
N TYR A 167 15.67 13.49 3.94
CA TYR A 167 16.03 14.23 5.14
C TYR A 167 16.37 13.27 6.28
N GLU A 168 17.47 13.57 6.94
CA GLU A 168 17.88 12.97 8.21
C GLU A 168 17.18 13.75 9.34
N VAL A 169 16.51 13.04 10.25
CA VAL A 169 15.76 13.62 11.37
C VAL A 169 16.24 13.01 12.68
N SER A 170 16.53 13.85 13.67
CA SER A 170 16.91 13.43 15.03
C SER A 170 15.70 13.00 15.85
N TYR A 171 15.75 11.83 16.48
CA TYR A 171 14.72 11.38 17.42
C TYR A 171 14.69 12.22 18.72
N ALA A 172 15.80 12.88 19.08
CA ALA A 172 15.93 13.60 20.35
C ALA A 172 15.24 14.97 20.36
N ASP A 173 15.20 15.66 19.22
CA ASP A 173 14.69 17.04 19.11
C ASP A 173 13.85 17.30 17.84
N ASN A 174 13.69 16.33 16.95
CA ASN A 174 13.06 16.46 15.63
C ASN A 174 13.73 17.50 14.72
N SER A 175 15.01 17.83 14.96
CA SER A 175 15.79 18.65 14.01
C SER A 175 15.96 17.89 12.69
N ARG A 176 15.70 18.59 11.57
CA ARG A 176 15.61 18.02 10.22
C ARG A 176 16.66 18.61 9.31
N LYS A 177 17.51 17.76 8.75
CA LYS A 177 18.65 18.10 7.87
C LYS A 177 18.44 17.45 6.50
N LYS A 178 18.57 18.21 5.40
CA LYS A 178 18.53 17.60 4.06
C LYS A 178 19.77 16.72 3.88
N LYS A 179 19.56 15.45 3.51
CA LYS A 179 20.59 14.43 3.37
C LYS A 179 20.98 14.25 1.91
N GLU A 180 20.00 14.00 1.05
CA GLU A 180 20.18 13.74 -0.37
C GLU A 180 19.01 14.31 -1.20
N LYS A 181 19.20 14.43 -2.52
CA LYS A 181 18.15 14.76 -3.46
C LYS A 181 18.26 13.89 -4.71
N TYR A 182 17.11 13.44 -5.20
CA TYR A 182 16.98 12.65 -6.42
C TYR A 182 15.99 13.29 -7.39
N ARG A 183 16.02 12.86 -8.66
CA ARG A 183 15.00 13.14 -9.67
C ARG A 183 14.62 11.87 -10.42
N ILE A 184 13.33 11.73 -10.70
CA ILE A 184 12.78 10.75 -11.64
C ILE A 184 12.78 11.39 -13.03
N SER A 185 13.35 10.73 -14.03
CA SER A 185 13.41 11.20 -15.42
C SER A 185 12.13 10.86 -16.21
N ALA A 186 11.95 11.45 -17.40
CA ALA A 186 10.81 11.16 -18.28
C ALA A 186 10.82 9.72 -18.84
N GLU A 187 11.94 9.02 -18.70
CA GLU A 187 12.15 7.62 -19.06
C GLU A 187 12.08 6.68 -17.83
N GLY A 188 11.80 7.23 -16.64
CA GLY A 188 11.65 6.48 -15.40
C GLY A 188 12.96 6.16 -14.67
N ASN A 189 14.10 6.71 -15.09
CA ASN A 189 15.36 6.54 -14.37
C ASN A 189 15.35 7.39 -13.09
N ILE A 190 15.87 6.83 -11.99
CA ILE A 190 16.08 7.58 -10.73
C ILE A 190 17.56 7.95 -10.63
N SER A 191 17.89 9.22 -10.45
CA SER A 191 19.27 9.70 -10.31
C SER A 191 19.42 10.78 -9.24
N LYS A 192 20.58 10.80 -8.58
CA LYS A 192 20.94 11.77 -7.55
C LYS A 192 21.35 13.11 -8.19
N ILE A 193 20.95 14.23 -7.60
CA ILE A 193 21.15 15.61 -8.11
C ILE A 193 21.57 16.60 -7.02
#